data_AF-A0A976LNS8-F1
#
_entry.id   AF-A0A976LNS8-F1
#
_cell.length_a   1.000
_cell.length_b   1.000
_cell.length_c   1.000
_cell.angle_alpha   90.00
_cell.angle_beta   90.00
_cell.angle_gamma   90.00
#
_symmetry.space_group_name_H-M   'P 1'
#
loop_
_entity.id
_entity.type
_entity.pdbx_description
1 polymer ?
#
loop_
_entity_poly.entity_id
_entity_poly.type
_entity_poly.pdbx_seq_one_letter_code
_entity_poly.pdbx_strand_id
1 'polypeptide(L)'
;SGQTTVKELIKKNVNQYVRMVPDKVGSGLTKQYGWPENQKTKYELAGDLKQYFKTTKATIYDAELIDQASIFIKYDTGKLGHEEGVNKFDDDVIGAGLTIQASQFVGEGPQKIIPPPTGWRGRQQEEAREAAVWAV
;
A
#
# COMPACT_ATOMS: atom_id res chain seq x y z
N SER A 1 7.57 -14.69 15.06
CA SER A 1 6.88 -13.71 14.20
C SER A 1 7.23 -14.01 12.75
N GLY A 2 6.27 -14.53 11.99
CA GLY A 2 6.52 -15.25 10.74
C GLY A 2 6.86 -14.34 9.57
N GLN A 3 8.10 -14.41 9.08
CA GLN A 3 8.45 -13.91 7.76
C GLN A 3 7.79 -14.83 6.72
N THR A 4 6.66 -14.40 6.16
CA THR A 4 6.06 -15.09 5.01
C THR A 4 6.95 -14.81 3.80
N THR A 5 7.60 -15.83 3.26
CA THR A 5 8.51 -15.64 2.11
C THR A 5 7.71 -15.32 0.85
N VAL A 6 8.31 -14.60 -0.12
CA VAL A 6 7.68 -14.28 -1.42
C VAL A 6 7.12 -15.54 -2.10
N LYS A 7 7.79 -16.69 -1.94
CA LYS A 7 7.33 -18.00 -2.45
C LYS A 7 5.97 -18.42 -1.89
N GLU A 8 5.72 -18.18 -0.60
CA GLU A 8 4.42 -18.48 0.01
C GLU A 8 3.32 -17.52 -0.46
N LEU A 9 3.66 -16.26 -0.70
CA LEU A 9 2.71 -15.28 -1.27
C LEU A 9 2.32 -15.65 -2.70
N ILE A 10 3.27 -16.19 -3.49
CA ILE A 10 2.99 -16.71 -4.84
C ILE A 10 2.05 -17.91 -4.76
N LYS A 11 2.32 -18.85 -3.84
CA LYS A 11 1.46 -20.03 -3.62
C LYS A 11 0.04 -19.65 -3.19
N LYS A 12 -0.11 -18.57 -2.41
CA LYS A 12 -1.40 -18.06 -1.94
C LYS A 12 -2.13 -17.20 -2.98
N ASN A 13 -1.56 -17.03 -4.18
CA ASN A 13 -2.12 -16.18 -5.25
C ASN A 13 -2.49 -14.77 -4.77
N VAL A 14 -1.72 -14.24 -3.81
CA VAL A 14 -1.94 -12.88 -3.28
C VAL A 14 -1.59 -11.90 -4.39
N ASN A 15 -2.37 -10.82 -4.51
CA ASN A 15 -2.10 -9.74 -5.46
C ASN A 15 -0.76 -9.08 -5.10
N GLN A 16 0.32 -9.56 -5.71
CA GLN A 16 1.63 -8.96 -5.61
C GLN A 16 1.67 -7.85 -6.64
N TYR A 17 2.09 -6.66 -6.23
CA TYR A 17 2.28 -5.57 -7.19
C TYR A 17 3.30 -6.03 -8.24
N VAL A 18 2.84 -6.21 -9.48
CA VAL A 18 3.64 -6.61 -10.63
C VAL A 18 3.72 -5.40 -11.56
N ARG A 19 4.89 -4.75 -11.61
CA ARG A 19 5.18 -3.79 -12.68
C ARG A 19 5.90 -4.56 -13.79
N MET A 20 5.29 -4.62 -14.98
CA MET A 20 6.00 -5.10 -16.17
C MET A 20 6.96 -4.01 -16.60
N VAL A 21 8.26 -4.25 -16.41
CA VAL A 21 9.29 -3.37 -16.97
C VAL A 21 9.70 -3.98 -18.31
N PRO A 22 9.52 -3.27 -19.44
CA PRO A 22 10.12 -3.70 -20.68
C PRO A 22 11.62 -3.53 -20.55
N ASP A 23 12.31 -4.63 -20.24
CA ASP A 23 13.76 -4.66 -20.36
C ASP A 23 14.08 -4.71 -21.85
N LYS A 24 15.08 -3.92 -22.29
CA LYS A 24 15.65 -3.75 -23.66
C LYS A 24 14.88 -4.43 -24.81
N VAL A 25 14.55 -3.68 -25.87
CA VAL A 25 13.89 -4.20 -27.11
C VAL A 25 14.41 -5.59 -27.50
N GLY A 26 13.61 -6.63 -27.22
CA GLY A 26 13.94 -8.03 -27.50
C GLY A 26 14.09 -8.96 -26.28
N SER A 27 14.27 -8.44 -25.05
CA SER A 27 14.20 -9.26 -23.83
C SER A 27 12.76 -9.40 -23.33
N GLY A 28 12.39 -10.63 -22.95
CA GLY A 28 11.06 -10.95 -22.45
C GLY A 28 10.64 -10.09 -21.25
N LEU A 29 9.33 -10.00 -21.02
CA LEU A 29 8.75 -9.26 -19.90
C LEU A 29 9.23 -9.86 -18.57
N THR A 30 10.08 -9.14 -17.85
CA THR A 30 10.49 -9.55 -16.50
C THR A 30 9.40 -9.16 -15.51
N LYS A 31 8.80 -10.15 -14.83
CA LYS A 31 7.88 -9.91 -13.71
C LYS A 31 8.72 -9.47 -12.52
N GLN A 32 8.70 -8.17 -12.21
CA GLN A 32 9.29 -7.65 -10.99
C GLN A 32 8.24 -7.67 -9.87
N TYR A 33 8.53 -8.41 -8.80
CA TYR A 33 7.69 -8.45 -7.61
C TYR A 33 8.08 -7.30 -6.69
N GLY A 34 7.07 -6.57 -6.20
CA GLY A 34 7.27 -5.48 -5.26
C GLY A 34 7.60 -4.16 -5.96
N TRP A 35 8.04 -3.19 -5.16
CA TRP A 35 8.30 -1.84 -5.65
C TRP A 35 9.78 -1.69 -6.07
N PRO A 36 10.06 -1.22 -7.29
CA PRO A 36 11.43 -1.05 -7.77
C PRO A 36 12.15 0.07 -7.00
N GLU A 37 13.22 -0.25 -6.29
CA GLU A 37 14.04 0.72 -5.54
C GLU A 37 15.08 1.41 -6.43
N ASN A 38 14.65 2.37 -7.25
CA ASN A 38 15.56 3.22 -8.02
C ASN A 38 15.25 4.71 -7.81
N GLN A 39 16.17 5.58 -8.21
CA GLN A 39 15.98 7.01 -7.99
C GLN A 39 14.76 7.56 -8.75
N LYS A 40 14.50 7.07 -9.96
CA LYS A 40 13.35 7.50 -10.78
C LYS A 40 12.03 7.18 -10.08
N THR A 41 11.89 5.98 -9.51
CA THR A 41 10.68 5.55 -8.82
C THR A 41 10.51 6.29 -7.50
N LYS A 42 11.60 6.60 -6.78
CA LYS A 42 11.56 7.51 -5.62
C LYS A 42 11.01 8.90 -6.00
N TYR A 43 11.39 9.44 -7.15
CA TYR A 43 10.82 10.70 -7.66
C TYR A 43 9.33 10.59 -7.99
N GLU A 44 8.90 9.51 -8.66
CA GLU A 44 7.49 9.24 -8.95
C GLU A 44 6.69 9.20 -7.63
N LEU A 45 7.17 8.43 -6.64
CA LEU A 45 6.55 8.28 -5.33
C LEU A 45 6.44 9.61 -4.56
N ALA A 46 7.50 10.42 -4.53
CA ALA A 46 7.47 11.72 -3.87
C ALA A 46 6.51 12.70 -4.57
N GLY A 47 6.40 12.61 -5.90
CA GLY A 47 5.42 13.37 -6.68
C GLY A 47 3.99 12.99 -6.31
N ASP A 48 3.70 11.70 -6.24
CA ASP A 48 2.37 11.19 -5.87
C ASP A 48 2.00 11.57 -4.43
N LEU A 49 2.94 11.44 -3.49
CA LEU A 49 2.76 11.84 -2.09
C LEU A 49 2.48 13.34 -1.97
N LYS A 50 3.24 14.18 -2.70
CA LYS A 50 3.01 15.63 -2.74
C LYS A 50 1.65 15.99 -3.33
N GLN A 51 1.22 15.29 -4.39
CA GLN A 51 -0.09 15.49 -4.96
C GLN A 51 -1.19 15.10 -3.97
N TYR A 52 -1.04 13.96 -3.30
CA TYR A 52 -1.95 13.49 -2.27
C TYR A 52 -2.11 14.52 -1.13
N PHE A 53 -1.01 15.05 -0.58
CA PHE A 53 -1.06 16.08 0.46
C PHE A 53 -1.77 17.36 0.01
N LYS A 54 -1.73 17.69 -1.29
CA LYS A 54 -2.43 18.86 -1.83
C LYS A 54 -3.92 18.63 -2.07
N THR A 55 -4.32 17.43 -2.50
CA THR A 55 -5.68 17.14 -2.92
C THR A 55 -6.56 16.55 -1.83
N THR A 56 -5.94 15.87 -0.87
CA THR A 56 -6.66 15.14 0.17
C THR A 56 -7.23 16.12 1.18
N LYS A 57 -8.55 16.06 1.39
CA LYS A 57 -9.27 16.84 2.41
C LYS A 57 -9.21 16.20 3.80
N ALA A 58 -8.35 15.21 4.01
CA ALA A 58 -8.20 14.48 5.26
C ALA A 58 -7.04 15.04 6.08
N THR A 59 -7.18 14.98 7.40
CA THR A 59 -6.11 15.34 8.34
C THR A 59 -5.08 14.23 8.41
N ILE A 60 -3.81 14.58 8.29
CA ILE A 60 -2.68 13.68 8.54
C ILE A 60 -2.33 13.84 10.01
N TYR A 61 -2.46 12.76 10.78
CA TYR A 61 -2.21 12.76 12.23
C TYR A 61 -0.80 12.32 12.60
N ASP A 62 -0.07 11.75 11.64
CA ASP A 62 1.26 11.22 11.85
C ASP A 62 2.28 12.36 11.83
N ALA A 63 2.76 12.73 13.02
CA ALA A 63 3.76 13.78 13.19
C ALA A 63 5.13 13.37 12.62
N GLU A 64 5.52 12.11 12.73
CA GLU A 64 6.80 11.62 12.23
C GLU A 64 6.83 11.67 10.70
N LEU A 65 5.73 11.29 10.05
CA LEU A 65 5.58 11.44 8.60
C LEU A 65 5.73 12.90 8.15
N ILE A 66 5.12 13.85 8.87
CA ILE A 66 5.19 15.27 8.54
C ILE A 66 6.63 15.78 8.69
N ASP A 67 7.29 15.43 9.78
CA ASP A 67 8.67 15.84 10.06
C ASP A 67 9.63 15.25 9.03
N GLN A 68 9.53 13.96 8.73
CA GLN A 68 10.35 13.30 7.71
C GLN A 68 10.06 13.86 6.31
N ALA A 69 8.81 14.16 5.97
CA ALA A 69 8.46 14.78 4.69
C ALA A 69 9.04 16.19 4.54
N SER A 70 9.18 16.94 5.65
CA SER A 70 9.75 18.30 5.64
C SER A 70 11.24 18.32 5.30
N ILE A 71 11.96 17.24 5.63
CA ILE A 71 13.40 17.08 5.41
C ILE A 71 13.72 16.23 4.16
N PHE A 72 12.69 15.76 3.44
CA PHE A 72 12.86 14.93 2.25
C PHE A 72 13.10 15.81 1.01
N ILE A 73 14.36 15.98 0.64
CA ILE A 73 14.82 16.95 -0.33
C ILE A 73 15.54 16.32 -1.52
N LYS A 74 15.62 17.09 -2.59
CA LYS A 74 16.48 16.76 -3.75
C LYS A 74 17.83 17.43 -3.55
N TYR A 75 18.88 16.63 -3.54
CA TYR A 75 20.27 17.11 -3.51
C TYR A 75 20.73 17.57 -4.89
N ASP A 76 21.80 18.38 -4.92
CA ASP A 76 22.44 18.86 -6.15
C ASP A 76 22.97 17.72 -7.03
N THR A 77 23.30 16.58 -6.42
CA THR A 77 23.68 15.34 -7.12
C THR A 77 22.52 14.71 -7.90
N GLY A 78 21.31 15.25 -7.79
CA GLY A 78 20.10 14.69 -8.37
C GLY A 78 19.58 13.46 -7.62
N LYS A 79 20.08 13.18 -6.41
CA LYS A 79 19.52 12.15 -5.52
C LYS A 79 18.39 12.74 -4.68
N LEU A 80 17.35 11.95 -4.46
CA LEU A 80 16.27 12.26 -3.54
C LEU A 80 16.45 11.47 -2.24
N GLY A 81 16.32 12.14 -1.10
CA GLY A 81 16.49 11.53 0.23
C GLY A 81 16.23 12.51 1.37
N HIS A 82 16.33 12.02 2.61
CA HIS A 82 16.34 12.88 3.80
C HIS A 82 17.61 13.74 3.85
N GLU A 83 17.52 14.90 4.50
CA GLU A 83 18.65 15.77 4.86
C GLU A 83 19.72 15.04 5.69
N GLU A 84 21.01 15.29 5.43
CA GLU A 84 22.11 14.69 6.18
C GLU A 84 22.10 15.14 7.66
N GLY A 85 22.14 14.19 8.59
CA GLY A 85 22.18 14.50 10.01
C GLY A 85 21.91 13.30 10.92
N VAL A 86 22.10 13.48 12.22
CA VAL A 86 21.77 12.47 13.23
C VAL A 86 20.24 12.42 13.40
N ASN A 87 19.67 11.21 13.44
CA ASN A 87 18.23 10.95 13.58
C ASN A 87 17.35 11.54 12.46
N LYS A 88 17.87 11.59 11.24
CA LYS A 88 17.10 11.93 10.03
C LYS A 88 16.80 10.63 9.30
N PHE A 89 15.52 10.31 9.13
CA PHE A 89 15.04 9.10 8.46
C PHE A 89 14.02 9.47 7.39
N ASP A 90 13.80 8.57 6.42
CA ASP A 90 12.80 8.71 5.37
C ASP A 90 11.85 7.50 5.27
N ASP A 91 11.88 6.62 6.27
CA ASP A 91 11.12 5.36 6.26
C ASP A 91 9.61 5.60 6.17
N ASP A 92 9.07 6.59 6.89
CA ASP A 92 7.64 6.89 6.88
C ASP A 92 7.22 7.56 5.58
N VAL A 93 8.09 8.39 4.99
CA VAL A 93 7.86 9.00 3.67
C VAL A 93 7.78 7.93 2.59
N ILE A 94 8.71 6.97 2.61
CA ILE A 94 8.70 5.84 1.68
C ILE A 94 7.47 4.97 1.92
N GLY A 95 7.16 4.61 3.17
CA GLY A 95 6.01 3.79 3.53
C GLY A 95 4.67 4.42 3.13
N ALA A 96 4.50 5.72 3.39
CA ALA A 96 3.30 6.47 3.01
C ALA A 96 3.15 6.54 1.48
N GLY A 97 4.23 6.85 0.77
CA GLY A 97 4.22 6.90 -0.70
C GLY A 97 3.90 5.54 -1.33
N LEU A 98 4.47 4.46 -0.81
CA LEU A 98 4.14 3.09 -1.23
C LEU A 98 2.67 2.78 -1.01
N THR A 99 2.11 3.19 0.13
CA THR A 99 0.69 2.98 0.46
C THR A 99 -0.22 3.71 -0.52
N ILE A 100 0.09 4.97 -0.85
CA ILE A 100 -0.67 5.77 -1.81
C ILE A 100 -0.61 5.14 -3.20
N GLN A 101 0.59 4.78 -3.68
CA GLN A 101 0.73 4.13 -4.97
C GLN A 101 -0.02 2.80 -4.99
N ALA A 102 0.14 1.96 -3.97
CA ALA A 102 -0.56 0.69 -3.86
C ALA A 102 -2.08 0.88 -3.89
N SER A 103 -2.63 1.88 -3.17
CA SER A 103 -4.07 2.14 -3.13
C SER A 103 -4.72 2.41 -4.49
N GLN A 104 -3.94 2.84 -5.49
CA GLN A 104 -4.43 3.06 -6.86
C GLN A 104 -4.63 1.75 -7.63
N PHE A 105 -3.95 0.67 -7.22
CA PHE A 105 -3.92 -0.62 -7.90
C PHE A 105 -4.53 -1.76 -7.09
N VAL A 106 -4.59 -1.61 -5.77
CA VAL A 106 -5.34 -2.51 -4.89
C VAL A 106 -6.82 -2.19 -5.11
N GLY A 107 -7.59 -3.19 -5.55
CA GLY A 107 -9.03 -3.05 -5.80
C GLY A 107 -9.84 -2.82 -4.52
N GLU A 108 -11.11 -3.24 -4.51
CA GLU A 108 -11.93 -3.14 -3.29
C GLU A 108 -11.22 -3.78 -2.10
N GLY A 109 -11.19 -3.04 -0.98
CA GLY A 109 -10.54 -3.49 0.24
C GLY A 109 -11.10 -4.84 0.70
N PRO A 110 -10.32 -5.61 1.49
CA PRO A 110 -10.77 -6.91 1.98
C PRO A 110 -12.12 -6.76 2.69
N GLN A 111 -13.12 -7.51 2.22
CA GLN A 111 -14.42 -7.53 2.87
C GLN A 111 -14.27 -8.13 4.27
N LYS A 112 -14.91 -7.50 5.26
CA LYS A 112 -14.90 -7.98 6.64
C LYS A 112 -15.49 -9.40 6.64
N ILE A 113 -14.68 -10.39 7.03
CA ILE A 113 -15.19 -11.75 7.25
C ILE A 113 -16.16 -11.66 8.43
N ILE A 114 -17.45 -11.81 8.16
CA ILE A 114 -18.47 -11.86 9.20
C ILE A 114 -18.38 -13.27 9.80
N PRO A 115 -17.93 -13.44 11.05
CA PRO A 115 -17.92 -14.75 11.67
C PRO A 115 -19.36 -15.27 11.79
N PRO A 116 -19.59 -16.60 11.72
CA PRO A 116 -20.91 -17.15 11.94
C PRO A 116 -21.45 -16.71 13.31
N PRO A 117 -22.75 -16.39 13.41
CA PRO A 117 -23.33 -15.92 14.66
C PRO A 117 -23.12 -16.95 15.76
N THR A 118 -22.46 -16.56 16.85
CA THR A 118 -22.25 -17.40 18.03
C THR A 118 -23.39 -17.21 19.03
N GLY A 119 -23.70 -18.27 19.79
CA GLY A 119 -24.82 -18.28 20.73
C GLY A 119 -26.17 -18.61 20.10
N TRP A 120 -27.18 -18.89 20.93
CA TRP A 120 -28.52 -19.28 20.46
C TRP A 120 -29.29 -18.10 19.87
N ARG A 121 -29.15 -16.91 20.45
CA ARG A 121 -29.88 -15.69 20.04
C ARG A 121 -29.42 -15.17 18.67
N GLY A 122 -28.12 -15.20 18.40
CA GLY A 122 -27.57 -14.78 17.11
C GLY A 122 -28.03 -15.69 15.96
N ARG A 123 -28.15 -17.00 16.21
CA ARG A 123 -28.64 -17.97 15.22
C ARG A 123 -30.10 -17.73 14.83
N GLN A 124 -30.98 -17.51 15.82
CA GLN A 124 -32.39 -17.21 15.54
C GLN A 124 -32.59 -15.91 14.74
N GLN A 125 -31.77 -14.89 15.00
CA GLN A 125 -31.87 -13.62 14.26
C GLN A 125 -31.44 -13.77 12.79
N GLU A 126 -30.43 -14.59 12.51
CA GLU A 126 -30.00 -14.83 11.14
C GLU A 126 -31.01 -15.72 10.38
N GLU A 127 -31.53 -16.78 11.01
CA GLU A 127 -32.59 -17.62 10.43
C GLU A 127 -33.85 -16.80 10.08
N ALA A 128 -34.25 -15.87 10.96
CA ALA A 128 -35.37 -14.97 10.70
C ALA A 128 -35.06 -13.98 9.55
N ARG A 129 -33.81 -13.52 9.43
CA ARG A 129 -33.38 -12.62 8.35
C ARG A 129 -33.36 -13.34 7.01
N GLU A 130 -32.82 -14.56 6.95
CA GLU A 130 -32.83 -15.38 5.73
C GLU A 130 -34.25 -15.69 5.29
N ALA A 131 -35.14 -16.10 6.20
CA ALA A 131 -36.54 -16.35 5.89
C ALA A 131 -37.26 -15.13 5.31
N ALA A 132 -36.92 -13.92 5.79
CA ALA A 132 -37.48 -12.67 5.27
C ALA A 132 -36.96 -12.31 3.87
N VAL A 133 -35.70 -12.63 3.55
CA VAL A 133 -35.11 -12.39 2.23
C VAL A 133 -35.72 -13.30 1.15
N TRP A 134 -36.10 -14.53 1.51
CA TRP A 134 -36.77 -15.49 0.62
C TRP A 134 -38.30 -15.30 0.50
N ALA A 135 -38.88 -14.37 1.27
CA ALA A 135 -40.31 -14.07 1.25
C ALA A 135 -40.70 -12.93 0.28
N VAL A 136 -39.73 -12.42 -0.51
CA VAL A 136 -39.90 -11.44 -1.60
C VAL A 136 -39.78 -12.17 -2.93
#